data_AF-A0A0N5ASV3-F1
#
_entry.id   AF-A0A0N5ASV3-F1
#
_cell.length_a   1.000
_cell.length_b   1.000
_cell.length_c   1.000
_cell.angle_alpha   90.00
_cell.angle_beta   90.00
_cell.angle_gamma   90.00
#
_symmetry.space_group_name_H-M   'P 1'
#
loop_
_entity.id
_entity.type
_entity.pdbx_description
1 polymer ?
#
loop_
_entity_poly.entity_id
_entity_poly.type
_entity_poly.pdbx_seq_one_letter_code
_entity_poly.pdbx_strand_id
1 'polypeptide(L)'
;MRAAGGDRKVKVSKCKMTVACEICDESVVDQIGYFVHLQSKHNLFPGRLLEDMNKETKFLCGLCRSKFWSGAGLERHHLMDHCYATGRLLTQVQNKEDSMICKHCGQQCSEGILRHLVDVHRIDISYAEISFACHHCEYTTTTYFNLLIHFDITHLGLSIGEVMTAATKNNGRPF
;
A
#
# COMPACT_ATOMS: atom_id res chain seq x y z
N MET A 1 -58.65 -30.61 4.71
CA MET A 1 -57.61 -29.87 5.48
C MET A 1 -56.25 -30.47 5.18
N ARG A 2 -55.22 -29.62 4.99
CA ARG A 2 -53.77 -29.91 4.86
C ARG A 2 -53.32 -30.52 3.52
N ALA A 3 -52.19 -30.14 2.93
CA ALA A 3 -51.29 -28.99 3.05
C ALA A 3 -50.41 -29.00 1.79
N ALA A 4 -50.20 -27.86 1.14
CA ALA A 4 -49.28 -27.71 0.03
C ALA A 4 -47.83 -27.73 0.55
N GLY A 5 -47.02 -28.69 0.09
CA GLY A 5 -45.58 -28.70 0.28
C GLY A 5 -44.92 -27.72 -0.69
N GLY A 6 -44.42 -26.60 -0.17
CA GLY A 6 -43.63 -25.64 -0.93
C GLY A 6 -42.14 -25.87 -0.72
N ASP A 7 -41.45 -26.25 -1.80
CA ASP A 7 -39.99 -26.27 -1.90
C ASP A 7 -39.41 -24.89 -1.62
N ARG A 8 -38.79 -24.73 -0.44
CA ARG A 8 -37.99 -23.54 -0.13
C ARG A 8 -36.63 -23.66 -0.81
N LYS A 9 -36.52 -23.06 -2.01
CA LYS A 9 -35.22 -22.70 -2.62
C LYS A 9 -34.43 -21.83 -1.65
N VAL A 10 -33.36 -22.38 -1.09
CA VAL A 10 -32.34 -21.64 -0.35
C VAL A 10 -31.62 -20.72 -1.35
N LYS A 11 -31.88 -19.40 -1.26
CA LYS A 11 -31.11 -18.40 -1.98
C LYS A 11 -29.75 -18.27 -1.28
N VAL A 12 -28.69 -18.78 -1.91
CA VAL A 12 -27.31 -18.50 -1.49
C VAL A 12 -27.03 -17.02 -1.80
N SER A 13 -27.06 -16.20 -0.76
CA SER A 13 -26.68 -14.78 -0.81
C SER A 13 -25.19 -14.67 -1.13
N LYS A 14 -24.86 -14.14 -2.31
CA LYS A 14 -23.47 -13.90 -2.73
C LYS A 14 -22.90 -12.77 -1.85
N CYS A 15 -22.13 -13.12 -0.82
CA CYS A 15 -21.51 -12.13 0.08
C CYS A 15 -20.47 -11.34 -0.72
N LYS A 16 -20.73 -10.04 -0.95
CA LYS A 16 -19.79 -9.16 -1.64
C LYS A 16 -18.50 -9.06 -0.81
N MET A 17 -17.35 -9.27 -1.44
CA MET A 17 -16.06 -9.16 -0.77
C MET A 17 -15.78 -7.69 -0.45
N THR A 18 -15.45 -7.38 0.81
CA THR A 18 -15.04 -6.04 1.26
C THR A 18 -13.56 -6.04 1.60
N VAL A 19 -12.82 -5.03 1.16
CA VAL A 19 -11.38 -4.89 1.37
C VAL A 19 -11.13 -3.55 2.08
N ALA A 20 -10.38 -3.58 3.19
CA ALA A 20 -9.96 -2.35 3.87
C ALA A 20 -8.78 -1.71 3.13
N CYS A 21 -8.80 -0.38 3.00
CA CYS A 21 -7.72 0.34 2.35
C CYS A 21 -6.43 0.32 3.15
N GLU A 22 -5.32 -0.03 2.49
CA GLU A 22 -4.00 -0.12 3.11
C GLU A 22 -3.41 1.24 3.55
N ILE A 23 -4.06 2.36 3.21
CA ILE A 23 -3.60 3.73 3.52
C ILE A 23 -4.49 4.41 4.56
N CYS A 24 -5.82 4.27 4.42
CA CYS A 24 -6.80 4.97 5.26
C CYS A 24 -7.77 4.06 6.03
N ASP A 25 -7.64 2.74 5.94
CA ASP A 25 -8.52 1.73 6.56
C ASP A 25 -10.01 1.82 6.14
N GLU A 26 -10.38 2.68 5.18
CA GLU A 26 -11.73 2.76 4.64
C GLU A 26 -12.11 1.41 3.99
N SER A 27 -13.28 0.87 4.36
CA SER A 27 -13.77 -0.39 3.81
C SER A 27 -14.41 -0.16 2.45
N VAL A 28 -13.79 -0.72 1.41
CA VAL A 28 -14.25 -0.60 0.03
C VAL A 28 -14.85 -1.93 -0.43
N VAL A 29 -15.98 -1.85 -1.14
CA VAL A 29 -16.63 -3.03 -1.71
C VAL A 29 -15.94 -3.38 -3.01
N ASP A 30 -15.61 -4.67 -3.16
CA ASP A 30 -15.00 -5.28 -4.33
C ASP A 30 -13.65 -4.69 -4.79
N GLN A 31 -12.97 -5.44 -5.68
CA GLN A 31 -11.62 -5.10 -6.12
C GLN A 31 -11.60 -3.89 -7.08
N ILE A 32 -12.67 -3.68 -7.85
CA ILE A 32 -12.76 -2.59 -8.81
C ILE A 32 -12.96 -1.27 -8.07
N GLY A 33 -13.88 -1.26 -7.10
CA GLY A 33 -14.10 -0.14 -6.20
C GLY A 33 -12.81 0.22 -5.46
N TYR A 34 -12.07 -0.79 -5.00
CA TYR A 34 -10.79 -0.54 -4.32
C TYR A 34 -9.76 0.14 -5.23
N PHE A 35 -9.64 -0.28 -6.49
CA PHE A 35 -8.75 0.39 -7.45
C PHE A 35 -9.14 1.85 -7.71
N VAL A 36 -10.44 2.12 -7.92
CA VAL A 36 -10.95 3.49 -8.12
C VAL A 36 -10.74 4.35 -6.87
N HIS A 37 -10.90 3.77 -5.67
CA HIS A 37 -10.60 4.43 -4.41
C HIS A 37 -9.12 4.85 -4.36
N LEU A 38 -8.19 3.95 -4.65
CA LEU A 38 -6.75 4.26 -4.69
C LEU A 38 -6.44 5.35 -5.73
N GLN A 39 -7.10 5.34 -6.89
CA GLN A 39 -6.92 6.36 -7.92
C GLN A 39 -7.43 7.74 -7.50
N SER A 40 -8.63 7.81 -6.93
CA SER A 40 -9.30 9.09 -6.67
C SER A 40 -8.95 9.71 -5.32
N LYS A 41 -8.81 8.90 -4.27
CA LYS A 41 -8.54 9.38 -2.90
C LYS A 41 -7.06 9.51 -2.61
N HIS A 42 -6.25 8.58 -3.13
CA HIS A 42 -4.81 8.53 -2.88
C HIS A 42 -3.98 8.93 -4.11
N ASN A 43 -4.64 9.35 -5.19
CA ASN A 43 -3.99 9.77 -6.43
C ASN A 43 -2.99 8.73 -6.92
N LEU A 44 -3.25 7.43 -6.75
CA LEU A 44 -2.40 6.34 -7.25
C LEU A 44 -2.76 5.98 -8.70
N PHE A 45 -1.83 5.40 -9.47
CA PHE A 45 -2.09 4.85 -10.81
C PHE A 45 -2.90 5.76 -11.79
N PRO A 46 -2.44 6.98 -12.10
CA PRO A 46 -3.22 7.92 -12.90
C PRO A 46 -3.31 7.41 -14.35
N GLY A 47 -4.52 7.28 -14.89
CA GLY A 47 -4.75 6.81 -16.26
C GLY A 47 -4.43 5.34 -16.52
N ARG A 48 -4.26 4.53 -15.47
CA ARG A 48 -4.06 3.06 -15.58
C ARG A 48 -5.38 2.31 -15.57
N LEU A 49 -5.37 1.11 -16.16
CA LEU A 49 -6.50 0.20 -16.15
C LEU A 49 -6.35 -0.84 -15.04
N LEU A 50 -7.47 -1.43 -14.62
CA LEU A 50 -7.51 -2.45 -13.56
C LEU A 50 -6.62 -3.67 -13.88
N GLU A 51 -6.45 -3.99 -15.16
CA GLU A 51 -5.63 -5.11 -15.64
C GLU A 51 -4.15 -4.93 -15.32
N ASP A 52 -3.68 -3.69 -15.28
CA ASP A 52 -2.30 -3.33 -14.93
C ASP A 52 -2.03 -3.60 -13.44
N MET A 53 -3.06 -3.45 -12.60
CA MET A 53 -2.98 -3.69 -11.16
C MET A 53 -2.56 -5.13 -10.86
N ASN A 54 -3.01 -6.13 -11.63
CA ASN A 54 -2.62 -7.52 -11.37
C ASN A 54 -1.19 -7.87 -11.84
N LYS A 55 -0.57 -7.01 -12.66
CA LYS A 55 0.75 -7.25 -13.27
C LYS A 55 1.86 -6.50 -12.54
N GLU A 56 1.58 -5.36 -11.94
CA GLU A 56 2.60 -4.53 -11.31
C GLU A 56 3.03 -5.06 -9.92
N THR A 57 4.35 -5.08 -9.72
CA THR A 57 5.06 -5.61 -8.54
C THR A 57 4.48 -5.04 -7.25
N LYS A 58 4.01 -5.95 -6.38
CA LYS A 58 3.51 -5.60 -5.05
C LYS A 58 4.69 -5.26 -4.15
N PHE A 59 4.63 -4.13 -3.45
CA PHE A 59 5.57 -3.80 -2.39
C PHE A 59 5.50 -4.89 -1.33
N LEU A 60 6.64 -5.46 -0.98
CA LEU A 60 6.72 -6.56 -0.02
C LEU A 60 7.39 -6.07 1.24
N CYS A 61 6.79 -6.39 2.39
CA CYS A 61 7.49 -6.23 3.65
C CYS A 61 8.61 -7.27 3.77
N GLY A 62 9.85 -6.84 3.99
CA GLY A 62 10.98 -7.74 4.19
C GLY A 62 10.88 -8.58 5.48
N LEU A 63 10.13 -8.09 6.48
CA LEU A 63 10.00 -8.75 7.80
C LEU A 63 8.93 -9.84 7.79
N CYS A 64 7.78 -9.60 7.17
CA CYS A 64 6.63 -10.53 7.20
C CYS A 64 6.09 -10.95 5.83
N ARG A 65 6.65 -10.43 4.73
CA ARG A 65 6.25 -10.70 3.33
C ARG A 65 4.82 -10.28 2.96
N SER A 66 4.17 -9.46 3.79
CA SER A 66 2.90 -8.81 3.45
C SER A 66 3.05 -7.96 2.18
N LYS A 67 2.00 -7.96 1.36
CA LYS A 67 1.95 -7.34 0.02
C LYS A 67 1.13 -6.06 0.06
N PHE A 68 1.66 -5.01 -0.53
CA PHE A 68 1.04 -3.69 -0.61
C PHE A 68 1.05 -3.18 -2.05
N TRP A 69 0.07 -2.36 -2.38
CA TRP A 69 -0.07 -1.72 -3.68
C TRP A 69 0.80 -0.48 -3.82
N SER A 70 1.12 0.15 -2.70
CA SER A 70 1.85 1.41 -2.66
C SER A 70 2.93 1.41 -1.58
N GLY A 71 3.96 2.24 -1.78
CA GLY A 71 4.94 2.53 -0.73
C GLY A 71 4.30 3.15 0.51
N ALA A 72 3.22 3.94 0.35
CA ALA A 72 2.45 4.49 1.46
C ALA A 72 1.77 3.40 2.31
N GLY A 73 1.17 2.39 1.67
CA GLY A 73 0.62 1.24 2.36
C GLY A 73 1.68 0.42 3.10
N LEU A 74 2.82 0.17 2.45
CA LEU A 74 3.94 -0.54 3.08
C LEU A 74 4.53 0.24 4.27
N GLU A 75 4.67 1.55 4.17
CA GLU A 75 5.18 2.40 5.23
C GLU A 75 4.23 2.47 6.42
N ARG A 76 2.93 2.62 6.17
CA ARG A 76 1.90 2.50 7.21
C ARG A 76 2.01 1.15 7.90
N HIS A 77 2.16 0.06 7.15
CA HIS A 77 2.34 -1.28 7.72
C HIS A 77 3.61 -1.40 8.57
N HIS A 78 4.75 -0.87 8.14
CA HIS A 78 5.98 -0.88 8.95
C HIS A 78 5.79 -0.15 10.28
N LEU A 79 5.15 1.02 10.27
CA LEU A 79 4.89 1.75 11.50
C LEU A 79 3.96 0.95 12.40
N MET A 80 2.86 0.45 11.83
CA MET A 80 1.77 -0.12 12.61
C MET A 80 2.09 -1.53 13.11
N ASP A 81 2.61 -2.41 12.26
CA ASP A 81 2.79 -3.84 12.56
C ASP A 81 4.21 -4.15 13.04
N HIS A 82 5.16 -3.25 12.79
CA HIS A 82 6.57 -3.46 13.13
C HIS A 82 7.18 -2.34 13.97
N CYS A 83 6.43 -1.27 14.26
CA CYS A 83 6.90 -0.15 15.09
C CYS A 83 8.14 0.55 14.52
N TYR A 84 8.29 0.58 13.18
CA TYR A 84 9.39 1.27 12.52
C TYR A 84 8.91 2.51 11.77
N ALA A 85 9.54 3.64 12.07
CA ALA A 85 9.38 4.87 11.30
C ALA A 85 10.49 5.00 10.26
N THR A 86 10.10 5.42 9.06
CA THR A 86 11.00 5.64 7.93
C THR A 86 11.39 7.12 7.87
N GLY A 87 12.46 7.46 7.15
CA GLY A 87 12.84 8.85 6.93
C GLY A 87 11.72 9.68 6.28
N ARG A 88 10.99 9.08 5.33
CA ARG A 88 9.86 9.74 4.66
C ARG A 88 8.71 10.04 5.63
N LEU A 89 8.33 9.09 6.49
CA LEU A 89 7.29 9.30 7.50
C LEU A 89 7.69 10.39 8.49
N LEU A 90 8.96 10.43 8.92
CA LEU A 90 9.47 11.51 9.76
C LEU A 90 9.33 12.87 9.09
N THR A 91 9.66 12.98 7.81
CA THR A 91 9.48 14.22 7.03
C THR A 91 8.00 14.60 6.91
N GLN A 92 7.11 13.64 6.63
CA GLN A 92 5.66 13.90 6.55
C GLN A 92 5.10 14.43 7.87
N VAL A 93 5.51 13.83 9.00
CA VAL A 93 5.12 14.28 10.34
C VAL A 93 5.64 15.69 10.63
N GLN A 94 6.90 15.97 10.27
CA GLN A 94 7.49 17.31 10.42
C GLN A 94 6.76 18.38 9.59
N ASN A 95 6.34 18.01 8.38
CA ASN A 95 5.59 18.89 7.48
C ASN A 95 4.09 18.99 7.82
N LYS A 96 3.60 18.23 8.81
CA LYS A 96 2.18 18.11 9.15
C LYS A 96 1.31 17.58 8.00
N GLU A 97 1.91 16.74 7.16
CA GLU A 97 1.25 16.11 6.01
C GLU A 97 0.73 14.70 6.36
N ASP A 98 1.04 14.19 7.56
CA ASP A 98 0.65 12.87 8.01
C ASP A 98 -0.79 12.83 8.52
N SER A 99 -1.75 12.85 7.60
CA SER A 99 -3.17 12.62 7.89
C SER A 99 -3.48 11.13 8.12
N MET A 100 -2.69 10.47 8.96
CA MET A 100 -2.85 9.04 9.25
C MET A 100 -3.89 8.78 10.35
N ILE A 101 -4.65 7.70 10.17
CA ILE A 101 -5.55 7.15 11.18
C ILE A 101 -4.79 6.11 12.01
N CYS A 102 -4.87 6.15 13.33
CA CYS A 102 -4.26 5.14 14.18
C CYS A 102 -5.05 3.83 14.13
N LYS A 103 -4.42 2.70 13.81
CA LYS A 103 -5.12 1.39 13.79
C LYS A 103 -5.53 0.89 15.19
N HIS A 104 -4.88 1.39 16.24
CA HIS A 104 -5.10 0.92 17.61
C HIS A 104 -6.34 1.55 18.24
N CYS A 105 -6.70 2.77 17.85
CA CYS A 105 -7.85 3.50 18.40
C CYS A 105 -8.79 4.11 17.36
N GLY A 106 -8.44 4.06 16.07
CA GLY A 106 -9.23 4.64 14.97
C GLY A 106 -9.20 6.18 14.90
N GLN A 107 -8.40 6.86 15.71
CA GLN A 107 -8.33 8.32 15.71
C GLN A 107 -7.48 8.84 14.56
N GLN A 108 -7.96 9.92 13.92
CA GLN A 108 -7.13 10.72 13.03
C GLN A 108 -6.18 11.58 13.86
N CYS A 109 -4.88 11.49 13.59
CA CYS A 109 -3.85 12.12 14.42
C CYS A 109 -3.44 13.49 13.85
N SER A 110 -4.01 14.58 14.37
CA SER A 110 -3.67 15.95 13.92
C SER A 110 -2.29 16.45 14.36
N GLU A 111 -1.75 15.88 15.44
CA GLU A 111 -0.47 16.28 16.06
C GLU A 111 0.71 15.36 15.68
N GLY A 112 0.50 14.52 14.67
CA GLY A 112 1.46 13.53 14.19
C GLY A 112 1.20 12.12 14.74
N ILE A 113 1.13 11.12 13.86
CA ILE A 113 0.86 9.72 14.23
C ILE A 113 1.94 9.14 15.16
N LEU A 114 3.21 9.52 14.96
CA LEU A 114 4.32 9.03 15.77
C LEU A 114 4.18 9.43 17.24
N ARG A 115 3.88 10.71 17.48
CA ARG A 115 3.68 11.22 18.84
C ARG A 115 2.45 10.60 19.49
N HIS A 116 1.35 10.44 18.73
CA HIS A 116 0.16 9.75 19.22
C HIS A 116 0.46 8.32 19.70
N LEU A 117 1.22 7.54 18.91
CA LEU A 117 1.57 6.17 19.26
C LEU A 117 2.44 6.09 20.53
N VAL A 118 3.37 7.03 20.71
CA VAL A 118 4.20 7.10 21.92
C VAL A 118 3.40 7.54 23.14
N ASP A 119 2.63 8.63 23.04
CA ASP A 119 1.98 9.25 24.20
C ASP A 119 0.75 8.46 24.67
N VAL A 120 -0.08 8.00 23.73
CA VAL A 120 -1.36 7.34 24.00
C VAL A 120 -1.18 5.83 24.12
N HIS A 121 -0.44 5.22 23.19
CA HIS A 121 -0.30 3.77 23.13
C HIS A 121 0.99 3.25 23.79
N ARG A 122 1.90 4.14 24.22
CA ARG A 122 3.18 3.77 24.86
C ARG A 122 4.00 2.81 23.99
N ILE A 123 3.88 2.95 22.68
CA ILE A 123 4.64 2.17 21.70
C ILE A 123 5.98 2.85 21.50
N ASP A 124 7.06 2.08 21.68
CA ASP A 124 8.41 2.52 21.34
C ASP A 124 8.62 2.38 19.83
N ILE A 125 9.02 3.46 19.16
CA ILE A 125 9.14 3.52 17.72
C ILE A 125 10.61 3.61 17.35
N SER A 126 11.09 2.63 16.61
CA SER A 126 12.46 2.62 16.10
C SER A 126 12.55 3.29 14.75
N TYR A 127 13.62 4.05 14.51
CA TYR A 127 13.93 4.56 13.18
C TYR A 127 14.64 3.49 12.35
N ALA A 128 14.21 3.30 11.11
CA ALA A 128 14.89 2.43 10.15
C ALA A 128 14.87 3.04 8.76
N GLU A 129 16.02 2.99 8.09
CA GLU A 129 16.08 3.23 6.65
C GLU A 129 15.55 2.01 5.90
N ILE A 130 14.57 2.22 5.02
CA ILE A 130 14.07 1.13 4.18
C ILE A 130 15.08 0.88 3.06
N SER A 131 15.54 -0.37 2.98
CA SER A 131 16.18 -0.89 1.78
C SER A 131 15.19 -1.77 1.01
N PHE A 132 15.23 -1.66 -0.31
CA PHE A 132 14.50 -2.48 -1.26
C PHE A 132 15.46 -3.53 -1.82
N ALA A 133 15.10 -4.80 -1.69
CA ALA A 133 15.88 -5.92 -2.19
C ALA A 133 15.25 -6.51 -3.46
N CYS A 134 16.10 -6.93 -4.39
CA CYS A 134 15.66 -7.71 -5.53
C CYS A 134 15.25 -9.12 -5.07
N HIS A 135 14.16 -9.64 -5.63
CA HIS A 135 13.69 -10.99 -5.34
C HIS A 135 14.43 -12.07 -6.16
N HIS A 136 15.21 -11.67 -7.17
CA HIS A 136 15.92 -12.57 -8.09
C HIS A 136 17.44 -12.61 -7.84
N CYS A 137 18.00 -11.65 -7.10
CA CYS A 137 19.43 -11.59 -6.78
C CYS A 137 19.69 -10.80 -5.50
N GLU A 138 20.96 -10.70 -5.08
CA GLU A 138 21.39 -10.02 -3.84
C GLU A 138 21.42 -8.48 -3.94
N TYR A 139 20.96 -7.90 -5.05
CA TYR A 139 20.95 -6.45 -5.21
C TYR A 139 19.99 -5.77 -4.22
N THR A 140 20.48 -4.73 -3.55
CA THR A 140 19.69 -3.88 -2.65
C THR A 140 19.90 -2.41 -2.96
N THR A 141 18.87 -1.59 -2.73
CA THR A 141 18.93 -0.15 -2.95
C THR A 141 18.02 0.59 -1.98
N THR A 142 18.26 1.88 -1.76
CA THR A 142 17.45 2.72 -0.85
C THR A 142 16.25 3.35 -1.55
N THR A 143 16.12 3.22 -2.88
CA THR A 143 14.96 3.75 -3.61
C THR A 143 14.31 2.67 -4.47
N TYR A 144 12.97 2.64 -4.45
CA TYR A 144 12.23 1.68 -5.26
C TYR A 144 12.44 1.89 -6.77
N PHE A 145 12.63 3.14 -7.22
CA PHE A 145 12.92 3.46 -8.61
C PHE A 145 14.20 2.78 -9.10
N ASN A 146 15.26 2.81 -8.29
CA ASN A 146 16.50 2.10 -8.61
C ASN A 146 16.29 0.58 -8.65
N LEU A 147 15.39 0.04 -7.80
CA LEU A 147 15.07 -1.39 -7.83
C LEU A 147 14.33 -1.78 -9.12
N LEU A 148 13.39 -0.94 -9.58
CA LEU A 148 12.69 -1.16 -10.85
C LEU A 148 13.65 -1.10 -12.04
N ILE A 149 14.50 -0.08 -12.11
CA ILE A 149 15.54 0.02 -13.15
C ILE A 149 16.43 -1.22 -13.12
N HIS A 150 16.88 -1.63 -11.94
CA HIS A 150 17.68 -2.83 -11.77
C HIS A 150 16.95 -4.06 -12.32
N PHE A 151 15.67 -4.24 -12.00
CA PHE A 151 14.88 -5.37 -12.46
C PHE A 151 14.72 -5.38 -14.00
N ASP A 152 14.34 -4.25 -14.57
CA ASP A 152 14.12 -4.09 -16.01
C ASP A 152 15.40 -4.38 -16.82
N ILE A 153 16.54 -3.86 -16.37
CA ILE A 153 17.82 -4.06 -17.07
C ILE A 153 18.39 -5.45 -16.82
N THR A 154 18.45 -5.87 -15.55
CA THR A 154 19.21 -7.07 -15.13
C THR A 154 18.42 -8.36 -15.38
N HIS A 155 17.09 -8.31 -15.22
CA HIS A 155 16.25 -9.51 -15.24
C HIS A 155 15.33 -9.57 -16.47
N LEU A 156 14.93 -8.43 -17.05
CA LEU A 156 14.15 -8.39 -18.28
C LEU A 156 14.98 -8.09 -19.54
N GLY A 157 16.27 -7.73 -19.39
CA GLY A 157 17.18 -7.49 -20.50
C GLY A 157 16.87 -6.21 -21.30
N LEU A 158 16.15 -5.25 -20.70
CA LEU A 158 15.85 -3.96 -21.34
C LEU A 158 17.08 -3.05 -21.35
N SER A 159 17.18 -2.18 -22.34
CA SER A 159 18.25 -1.18 -22.40
C SER A 159 17.91 0.06 -21.55
N ILE A 160 18.94 0.74 -21.02
CA ILE A 160 18.78 2.00 -20.26
C ILE A 160 17.96 3.03 -21.05
N GLY A 161 18.11 3.07 -22.40
CA GLY A 161 17.35 3.98 -23.26
C GLY A 161 15.84 3.71 -23.26
N GLU A 162 15.43 2.46 -23.19
CA GLU A 162 14.01 2.06 -23.12
C GLU A 162 13.42 2.36 -21.73
N VAL A 163 14.20 2.18 -20.67
CA VAL A 163 13.77 2.43 -19.29
C VAL A 163 13.63 3.93 -19.00
N MET A 164 14.58 4.76 -19.45
CA MET A 164 14.56 6.21 -19.20
C MET A 164 13.46 6.94 -19.98
N THR A 165 13.07 6.44 -21.15
CA THR A 165 11.93 6.99 -21.93
C THR A 165 10.57 6.65 -21.29
N ALA A 166 10.48 5.54 -20.55
CA ALA A 166 9.32 5.24 -19.71
C ALA A 166 9.30 6.04 -18.39
N ALA A 167 10.48 6.31 -17.80
CA ALA A 167 10.63 7.07 -16.55
C ALA A 167 10.27 8.56 -16.68
N THR A 168 10.53 9.18 -17.84
CA THR A 168 10.22 10.61 -18.08
C THR A 168 8.72 10.93 -18.12
N LYS A 169 7.84 9.94 -18.28
CA LYS A 169 6.38 10.09 -18.12
C LYS A 169 5.89 10.00 -16.67
N ASN A 170 6.78 9.66 -15.73
CA ASN A 170 6.51 9.54 -14.29
C ASN A 170 7.21 10.63 -13.44
N ASN A 171 7.71 11.70 -14.06
CA ASN A 171 8.34 12.85 -13.42
C ASN A 171 7.34 13.75 -12.66
N GLY A 172 6.65 13.20 -11.66
CA GLY A 172 5.70 13.99 -10.87
C GLY A 172 5.01 13.29 -9.70
N ARG A 173 5.52 12.15 -9.20
CA ARG A 173 4.98 11.59 -7.95
C ARG A 173 5.83 11.99 -6.75
N PRO A 174 5.36 12.90 -5.89
CA PRO A 174 5.58 12.68 -4.47
C PRO A 174 4.85 11.38 -4.12
N PHE A 175 5.56 10.46 -3.49
CA PHE A 175 5.02 9.19 -3.01
C PHE A 175 3.86 9.39 -2.03
#